data_AF-T0C6Z9-F1
#
_entry.id   AF-T0C6Z9-F1
#
_cell.length_a   1.000
_cell.length_b   1.000
_cell.length_c   1.000
_cell.angle_alpha   90.00
_cell.angle_beta   90.00
_cell.angle_gamma   90.00
#
_symmetry.space_group_name_H-M   'P 1'
#
loop_
_entity.id
_entity.type
_entity.pdbx_description
1 polymer ?
#
loop_
_entity_poly.entity_id
_entity_poly.type
_entity_poly.pdbx_seq_one_letter_code
_entity_poly.pdbx_strand_id
1 'polypeptide(L)'
;MKFFLALVLTINSYAFKCTKEYRPVCANGKTFANRCMAQMVDAANIKEGPCSKEGNKAENKKQLRPQSTSPMKPHRPQVEAPCICTMIWMPVCGVDGKTYGSACNANCEKVEIKHQGECEKIETH
;
A
#
# COMPACT_ATOMS: atom_id res chain seq x y z
N MET A 1 36.05 -13.29 55.16
CA MET A 1 35.22 -12.17 55.66
C MET A 1 36.06 -10.91 55.55
N LYS A 2 35.85 -9.95 54.66
CA LYS A 2 34.65 -9.13 54.36
C LYS A 2 34.83 -8.63 52.92
N PHE A 3 34.01 -9.07 51.95
CA PHE A 3 32.79 -8.37 51.52
C PHE A 3 32.95 -6.84 51.53
N PHE A 4 33.39 -6.24 50.42
CA PHE A 4 32.90 -4.95 49.90
C PHE A 4 33.30 -4.85 48.41
N LEU A 5 32.93 -5.87 47.64
CA LEU A 5 32.89 -5.80 46.18
C LEU A 5 31.64 -4.99 45.81
N ALA A 6 31.83 -3.91 45.06
CA ALA A 6 30.84 -3.31 44.16
C ALA A 6 29.43 -3.02 44.74
N LEU A 7 29.28 -1.93 45.51
CA LEU A 7 27.96 -1.36 45.83
C LEU A 7 27.76 -0.02 45.09
N VAL A 8 28.03 0.01 43.78
CA VAL A 8 27.54 1.07 42.87
C VAL A 8 27.06 0.51 41.53
N LEU A 9 26.76 -0.80 41.43
CA LEU A 9 26.31 -1.43 40.17
C LEU A 9 25.06 -2.31 40.30
N THR A 10 24.37 -2.24 41.43
CA THR A 10 22.99 -2.72 41.58
C THR A 10 22.26 -1.49 42.09
N ILE A 11 21.37 -0.81 41.37
CA ILE A 11 20.04 -1.22 40.92
C ILE A 11 19.54 -0.02 40.10
N ASN A 12 19.62 -0.07 38.77
CA ASN A 12 18.74 0.77 37.95
C ASN A 12 18.50 0.16 36.57
N SER A 13 18.35 -1.17 36.54
CA SER A 13 17.91 -1.90 35.36
C SER A 13 16.38 -1.84 35.23
N TYR A 14 15.78 -0.66 35.42
CA TYR A 14 14.42 -0.42 34.96
C TYR A 14 14.51 -0.37 33.43
N ALA A 15 14.12 -1.46 32.78
CA ALA A 15 14.01 -1.52 31.33
C ALA A 15 13.11 -0.36 30.87
N PHE A 16 13.72 0.71 30.37
CA PHE A 16 13.01 1.89 29.89
C PHE A 16 12.23 1.49 28.63
N LYS A 17 10.96 1.17 28.81
CA LYS A 17 10.05 0.79 27.73
C LYS A 17 9.15 1.98 27.43
N CYS A 18 9.07 2.36 26.16
CA CYS A 18 8.11 3.38 25.74
C CYS A 18 6.68 2.87 25.94
N THR A 19 5.80 3.78 26.34
CA THR A 19 4.36 3.57 26.25
C THR A 19 3.95 3.45 24.77
N LYS A 20 2.85 2.74 24.51
CA LYS A 20 2.30 2.58 23.15
C LYS A 20 1.41 3.76 22.73
N GLU A 21 1.61 4.94 23.32
CA GLU A 21 0.85 6.13 22.96
C GLU A 21 1.27 6.62 21.57
N TYR A 22 0.29 7.01 20.76
CA TYR A 22 0.50 7.57 19.44
C TYR A 22 0.53 9.10 19.49
N ARG A 23 1.75 9.66 19.57
CA ARG A 23 2.06 11.10 19.45
C ARG A 23 3.19 11.23 18.44
N PRO A 24 2.89 11.15 17.14
CA PRO A 24 3.89 10.86 16.12
C PRO A 24 4.95 11.96 16.01
N VAL A 25 6.17 11.55 15.69
CA VAL A 25 7.28 12.46 15.38
C VAL A 25 7.98 12.01 14.10
N CYS A 26 8.53 12.96 13.35
CA CYS A 26 9.35 12.73 12.17
C CYS A 26 10.81 12.94 12.54
N ALA A 27 11.65 11.93 12.37
CA ALA A 27 13.09 12.03 12.61
C ALA A 27 13.82 11.31 11.49
N ASN A 28 14.80 11.97 10.86
CA ASN A 28 15.55 11.45 9.71
C ASN A 28 14.66 10.87 8.58
N GLY A 29 13.52 11.51 8.30
CA GLY A 29 12.57 11.06 7.25
C GLY A 29 11.75 9.82 7.61
N LYS A 30 11.88 9.31 8.86
CA LYS A 30 11.08 8.21 9.40
C LYS A 30 10.10 8.70 10.45
N THR A 31 8.85 8.27 10.35
CA THR A 31 7.83 8.51 11.37
C THR A 31 7.99 7.51 12.51
N PHE A 32 8.07 8.00 13.74
CA PHE A 32 8.04 7.21 14.97
C PHE A 32 6.71 7.44 15.69
N ALA A 33 6.16 6.39 16.31
CA ALA A 33 4.85 6.45 16.98
C ALA A 33 4.84 7.46 18.13
N ASN A 34 5.98 7.63 18.80
CA ASN A 34 6.21 8.68 19.77
C ASN A 34 7.69 9.05 19.87
N ARG A 35 7.94 10.18 20.56
CA ARG A 35 9.29 10.69 20.82
C ARG A 35 10.19 9.67 21.52
N CYS A 36 9.65 8.94 22.49
CA CYS A 36 10.39 7.91 23.21
C CYS A 36 10.95 6.84 22.25
N MET A 37 10.15 6.38 21.28
CA MET A 37 10.59 5.42 20.27
C MET A 37 11.62 6.00 19.30
N ALA A 38 11.55 7.30 18.98
CA ALA A 38 12.57 7.97 18.18
C ALA A 38 13.91 8.06 18.93
N GLN A 39 13.86 8.31 20.25
CA GLN A 39 15.04 8.40 21.11
C GLN A 39 15.71 7.05 21.34
N MET A 40 14.95 5.94 21.42
CA MET A 40 15.52 4.59 21.57
C MET A 40 16.44 4.17 20.41
N VAL A 41 16.32 4.81 19.25
CA VAL A 41 17.17 4.55 18.08
C VAL A 41 18.11 5.72 17.77
N ASP A 42 18.31 6.62 18.73
CA ASP A 42 19.16 7.82 18.62
C ASP A 42 18.84 8.67 17.37
N ALA A 43 17.55 8.78 17.02
CA ALA A 43 17.15 9.56 15.87
C ALA A 43 17.37 11.07 16.10
N ALA A 44 18.06 11.72 15.18
CA ALA A 44 18.27 13.18 15.16
C ALA A 44 17.14 13.90 14.39
N ASN A 45 17.07 15.23 14.54
CA ASN A 45 16.11 16.09 13.84
C ASN A 45 14.64 15.70 14.08
N ILE A 46 14.28 15.39 15.33
CA ILE A 46 12.93 15.02 15.73
C ILE A 46 12.01 16.24 15.62
N LYS A 47 11.03 16.19 14.71
CA LYS A 47 9.93 17.16 14.56
C LYS A 47 8.62 16.53 14.97
N GLU A 48 7.71 17.33 15.53
CA GLU A 48 6.36 16.85 15.85
C GLU A 48 5.56 16.54 14.59
N GLY A 49 4.70 15.53 14.69
CA GLY A 49 3.90 15.04 13.59
C GLY A 49 4.59 13.95 12.75
N PRO A 50 3.84 13.21 11.94
CA PRO A 50 4.41 12.23 11.02
C PRO A 50 5.21 12.93 9.91
N CYS A 51 6.15 12.23 9.29
CA CYS A 51 6.83 12.76 8.12
C CYS A 51 5.83 12.94 6.98
N SER A 52 5.67 14.16 6.49
CA SER A 52 4.95 14.44 5.24
C SER A 52 5.78 13.88 4.08
N LYS A 53 5.25 12.90 3.33
CA LYS A 53 5.83 12.50 2.04
C LYS A 53 5.53 13.52 0.94
N GLU A 54 5.67 14.80 1.23
CA GLU A 54 5.38 15.87 0.27
C GLU A 54 6.55 16.84 0.21
N GLY A 55 7.72 16.27 -0.11
CA GLY A 55 8.83 16.98 -0.74
C GLY A 55 8.78 16.80 -2.26
N ASN A 56 7.67 17.19 -2.88
CA ASN A 56 7.58 17.56 -4.31
C ASN A 56 6.24 18.25 -4.56
N LYS A 57 6.10 19.50 -4.09
CA LYS A 57 5.15 20.42 -4.71
C LYS A 57 5.87 21.09 -5.87
N ALA A 58 5.96 20.38 -6.99
CA ALA A 58 6.21 20.97 -8.29
C ALA A 58 4.94 20.78 -9.14
N GLU A 59 4.22 21.90 -9.26
CA GLU A 59 3.29 22.23 -10.34
C GLU A 59 1.99 21.42 -10.46
N ASN A 60 0.89 22.16 -10.29
CA ASN A 60 -0.35 21.91 -10.97
C ASN A 60 -0.10 21.68 -12.47
N LYS A 61 -0.06 20.41 -12.88
CA LYS A 61 -0.41 20.02 -14.23
C LYS A 61 -1.56 19.03 -14.12
N LYS A 62 -2.78 19.54 -14.34
CA LYS A 62 -3.91 18.74 -14.80
C LYS A 62 -3.51 18.10 -16.14
N GLN A 63 -2.71 17.04 -16.08
CA GLN A 63 -2.30 16.28 -17.24
C GLN A 63 -3.39 15.24 -17.46
N LEU A 64 -4.24 15.51 -18.46
CA LEU A 64 -4.99 14.48 -19.16
C LEU A 64 -4.06 13.28 -19.35
N ARG A 65 -4.42 12.12 -18.79
CA ARG A 65 -3.63 10.89 -18.84
C ARG A 65 -3.37 10.55 -20.32
N PRO A 66 -2.16 10.74 -20.87
CA PRO A 66 -1.86 10.20 -22.19
C PRO A 66 -1.85 8.68 -22.03
N GLN A 67 -2.44 7.97 -22.98
CA GLN A 67 -2.38 6.52 -23.01
C GLN A 67 -0.91 6.10 -22.89
N SER A 68 -0.62 5.34 -21.84
CA SER A 68 0.70 4.80 -21.52
C SER A 68 1.09 3.78 -22.60
N THR A 69 1.61 4.24 -23.73
CA THR A 69 2.40 3.40 -24.62
C THR A 69 3.85 3.39 -24.11
N SER A 70 4.05 2.81 -22.93
CA SER A 70 5.40 2.46 -22.50
C SER A 70 5.85 1.24 -23.32
N PRO A 71 7.10 1.20 -23.82
CA PRO A 71 7.64 0.02 -24.49
C PRO A 71 7.49 -1.21 -23.58
N MET A 72 6.92 -2.31 -24.11
CA MET A 72 6.85 -3.60 -23.41
C MET A 72 8.26 -4.00 -22.97
N LYS A 73 8.51 -3.93 -21.66
CA LYS A 73 9.74 -4.46 -21.06
C LYS A 73 9.79 -5.98 -21.33
N PRO A 74 10.96 -6.60 -21.60
CA PRO A 74 11.05 -8.05 -21.78
C PRO A 74 10.47 -8.79 -20.56
N HIS A 75 9.51 -9.68 -20.82
CA HIS A 75 8.71 -10.31 -19.79
C HIS A 75 9.55 -11.43 -19.16
N ARG A 76 9.96 -11.24 -17.90
CA ARG A 76 10.19 -12.38 -16.99
C ARG A 76 8.97 -13.30 -17.11
N PRO A 77 9.10 -14.65 -17.10
CA PRO A 77 7.95 -15.55 -17.05
C PRO A 77 7.06 -15.11 -15.90
N GLN A 78 5.96 -14.44 -16.24
CA GLN A 78 5.01 -13.95 -15.26
C GLN A 78 4.26 -15.20 -14.85
N VAL A 79 4.49 -15.65 -13.62
CA VAL A 79 3.53 -16.54 -12.97
C VAL A 79 2.26 -15.72 -12.90
N GLU A 80 1.33 -15.94 -13.82
CA GLU A 80 0.06 -15.22 -13.84
C GLU A 80 -0.61 -15.49 -12.50
N ALA A 81 -0.74 -14.44 -11.69
CA ALA A 81 -1.42 -14.56 -10.41
C ALA A 81 -2.83 -15.11 -10.66
N PRO A 82 -3.32 -16.03 -9.82
CA PRO A 82 -4.66 -16.55 -10.00
C PRO A 82 -5.66 -15.39 -9.99
N CYS A 83 -6.53 -15.35 -11.01
CA CYS A 83 -7.65 -14.44 -11.02
C CYS A 83 -8.61 -14.79 -9.88
N ILE A 84 -8.79 -13.88 -8.93
CA ILE A 84 -9.74 -14.04 -7.83
C ILE A 84 -10.83 -12.97 -8.00
N CYS A 85 -12.03 -13.41 -8.36
CA CYS A 85 -13.22 -12.58 -8.43
C CYS A 85 -14.24 -13.03 -7.39
N THR A 86 -15.00 -12.08 -6.84
CA THR A 86 -16.17 -12.40 -6.03
C THR A 86 -17.27 -12.97 -6.93
N MET A 87 -18.17 -13.78 -6.35
CA MET A 87 -19.32 -14.35 -7.07
C MET A 87 -20.49 -13.37 -7.18
N ILE A 88 -20.21 -12.06 -7.28
CA ILE A 88 -21.25 -11.03 -7.41
C ILE A 88 -21.72 -10.99 -8.86
N TRP A 89 -23.03 -11.05 -9.07
CA TRP A 89 -23.64 -10.90 -10.38
C TRP A 89 -23.90 -9.42 -10.70
N MET A 90 -23.02 -8.83 -11.51
CA MET A 90 -23.13 -7.49 -12.08
C MET A 90 -22.66 -7.57 -13.55
N PRO A 91 -23.50 -8.09 -14.45
CA PRO A 91 -23.05 -8.54 -15.75
C PRO A 91 -22.55 -7.40 -16.63
N VAL A 92 -21.59 -7.71 -17.49
CA VAL A 92 -21.07 -6.81 -18.52
C VAL A 92 -20.96 -7.55 -19.86
N CYS A 93 -21.17 -6.84 -20.96
CA CYS A 93 -20.99 -7.37 -22.30
C CYS A 93 -19.58 -7.06 -22.78
N GLY A 94 -18.81 -8.09 -23.12
CA GLY A 94 -17.47 -7.94 -23.70
C GLY A 94 -17.53 -7.48 -25.16
N VAL A 95 -16.42 -6.93 -25.66
CA VAL A 95 -16.25 -6.62 -27.09
C VAL A 95 -16.26 -7.87 -27.98
N ASP A 96 -16.05 -9.04 -27.38
CA ASP A 96 -16.17 -10.37 -27.98
C ASP A 96 -17.63 -10.87 -28.08
N GLY A 97 -18.60 -10.09 -27.59
CA GLY A 97 -20.01 -10.46 -27.59
C GLY A 97 -20.40 -11.48 -26.50
N LYS A 98 -19.52 -11.75 -25.53
CA LYS A 98 -19.80 -12.65 -24.40
C LYS A 98 -20.25 -11.85 -23.18
N THR A 99 -21.27 -12.38 -22.49
CA THR A 99 -21.67 -11.87 -21.16
C THR A 99 -20.74 -12.41 -20.08
N TYR A 100 -20.17 -11.50 -19.29
CA TYR A 100 -19.35 -11.81 -18.12
C TYR A 100 -20.14 -11.50 -16.85
N GLY A 101 -20.07 -12.38 -15.83
CA GLY A 101 -20.83 -12.21 -14.58
C GLY A 101 -20.44 -10.97 -13.76
N SER A 102 -19.23 -10.45 -13.97
CA SER A 102 -18.78 -9.15 -13.46
C SER A 102 -17.67 -8.57 -14.32
N ALA A 103 -17.38 -7.28 -14.14
CA ALA A 103 -16.21 -6.64 -14.74
C ALA A 103 -14.87 -7.29 -14.32
N CYS A 104 -14.82 -7.91 -13.13
CA CYS A 104 -13.63 -8.67 -12.71
C CYS A 104 -13.41 -9.88 -13.62
N ASN A 105 -14.48 -10.62 -13.95
CA ASN A 105 -14.38 -11.79 -14.82
C ASN A 105 -13.93 -11.42 -16.24
N ALA A 106 -14.45 -10.31 -16.79
CA ALA A 106 -14.03 -9.80 -18.11
C ALA A 106 -12.53 -9.44 -18.12
N ASN A 107 -12.07 -8.70 -17.11
CA ASN A 107 -10.67 -8.30 -16.99
C ASN A 107 -9.73 -9.50 -16.80
N CYS A 108 -10.17 -10.55 -16.13
CA CYS A 108 -9.37 -11.76 -15.96
C CYS A 108 -9.17 -12.54 -17.26
N GLU A 109 -10.16 -12.52 -18.15
CA GLU A 109 -10.01 -13.02 -19.52
C GLU A 109 -9.35 -11.99 -20.46
N LYS A 110 -8.92 -10.83 -19.92
CA LYS A 110 -8.32 -9.71 -20.67
C LYS A 110 -9.23 -9.20 -21.80
N VAL A 111 -10.55 -9.25 -21.58
CA VAL A 111 -11.57 -8.78 -22.52
C VAL A 111 -12.04 -7.38 -22.15
N GLU A 112 -12.01 -6.47 -23.11
CA GLU A 112 -12.54 -5.12 -22.95
C GLU A 112 -14.07 -5.15 -22.84
N ILE A 113 -14.62 -4.30 -21.98
CA ILE A 113 -16.07 -4.20 -21.75
C ILE A 113 -16.68 -3.25 -22.78
N LYS A 114 -17.62 -3.76 -23.59
CA LYS A 114 -18.40 -3.00 -24.56
C LYS A 114 -19.47 -2.14 -23.88
N HIS A 115 -20.26 -2.72 -22.99
CA HIS A 115 -21.27 -2.01 -22.20
C HIS A 115 -21.61 -2.75 -20.90
N GLN A 116 -22.30 -2.05 -19.99
CA GLN A 116 -22.89 -2.64 -18.78
C GLN A 116 -24.11 -3.50 -19.13
N GLY A 117 -24.39 -4.52 -18.32
CA GLY A 117 -25.46 -5.48 -18.57
C GLY A 117 -25.02 -6.65 -19.46
N GLU A 118 -25.92 -7.61 -19.66
CA GLU A 118 -25.68 -8.76 -20.54
C GLU A 118 -25.65 -8.34 -22.02
N CYS A 119 -24.97 -9.12 -22.87
CA CYS A 119 -25.06 -8.93 -24.30
C CYS A 119 -26.47 -9.25 -24.83
N GLU A 120 -26.90 -8.52 -25.85
CA GLU A 120 -28.15 -8.79 -26.56
C GLU A 120 -28.08 -10.17 -27.23
N LYS A 121 -29.04 -11.06 -26.94
CA LYS A 121 -29.24 -12.27 -27.72
C LYS A 121 -29.87 -11.85 -29.03
N ILE A 122 -29.21 -12.13 -30.15
CA ILE A 122 -29.87 -12.03 -31.46
C ILE A 122 -30.84 -13.22 -31.52
N GLU A 123 -32.05 -13.02 -31.02
CA GLU A 123 -33.16 -13.95 -31.23
C GLU A 123 -33.54 -13.86 -32.73
N THR A 124 -33.05 -14.79 -33.54
CA THR A 124 -33.51 -14.96 -34.91
C THR A 124 -34.88 -15.63 -34.86
N HIS A 125 -35.95 -14.83 -34.96
CA HIS A 125 -37.30 -15.31 -35.23
C HIS A 125 -37.46 -15.73 -36.70
#